data_AF-A0A2A4Y1I4-F1
#
_entry.id   AF-A0A2A4Y1I4-F1
#
_cell.length_a   1.000
_cell.length_b   1.000
_cell.length_c   1.000
_cell.angle_alpha   90.00
_cell.angle_beta   90.00
_cell.angle_gamma   90.00
#
_symmetry.space_group_name_H-M   'P 1'
#
loop_
_entity.id
_entity.type
_entity.pdbx_description
1 polymer ?
#
loop_
_entity_poly.entity_id
_entity_poly.type
_entity_poly.pdbx_seq_one_letter_code
_entity_poly.pdbx_strand_id
1 'polypeptide(L)'
;MPSPETKILIDELSLNPHKPLIISDADEVIFELFTHMFAYFDENGYRFTGQSLIGFEIMDHMFNNQTDERIEADIFIKIITQFFAVHGDHMPMVENAFENLMTLSETCQIIILTNAPHDYRKRREEIYKGHGIHFPIISNIGNKLAAVNEIIKDHQAPIFFIDDSPEHHISIIENIPHIHCIHFIGDQKYAKLVSDVDNVHFKSSDWNDVRAFIEAQLRVS
;
A
#
# COMPACT_ATOMS: atom_id res chain seq x y z
N MET A 1 4.81 13.97 12.67
CA MET A 1 3.70 13.33 13.39
C MET A 1 2.61 13.00 12.38
N PRO A 2 1.88 11.88 12.54
CA PRO A 2 0.78 11.52 11.65
C PRO A 2 -0.37 12.53 11.73
N SER A 3 -1.29 12.51 10.77
CA SER A 3 -2.51 13.36 10.84
C SER A 3 -3.34 13.01 12.08
N PRO A 4 -4.18 13.93 12.59
CA PRO A 4 -5.06 13.65 13.73
C PRO A 4 -5.94 12.41 13.53
N GLU A 5 -6.52 12.24 12.33
CA GLU A 5 -7.36 11.10 11.96
C GLU A 5 -6.55 9.80 12.00
N THR A 6 -5.35 9.81 11.43
CA THR A 6 -4.44 8.65 11.43
C THR A 6 -4.01 8.31 12.85
N LYS A 7 -3.70 9.32 13.66
CA LYS A 7 -3.26 9.16 15.05
C LYS A 7 -4.32 8.48 15.92
N ILE A 8 -5.59 8.87 15.77
CA ILE A 8 -6.71 8.25 16.49
C ILE A 8 -6.75 6.75 16.21
N LEU A 9 -6.61 6.34 14.95
CA LEU A 9 -6.63 4.93 14.57
C LEU A 9 -5.42 4.16 15.13
N ILE A 10 -4.24 4.79 15.16
CA ILE A 10 -3.03 4.18 15.74
C ILE A 10 -3.19 4.00 17.25
N ASP A 11 -3.83 4.96 17.94
CA ASP A 11 -4.06 4.91 19.39
C ASP A 11 -5.05 3.82 19.82
N GLU A 12 -5.87 3.32 18.89
CA GLU A 12 -6.77 2.17 19.11
C GLU A 12 -6.05 0.82 19.00
N LEU A 13 -4.81 0.78 18.52
CA LEU A 13 -4.05 -0.46 18.36
C LEU A 13 -3.63 -1.05 19.71
N SER A 14 -3.73 -2.37 19.82
CA SER A 14 -3.16 -3.14 20.91
C SER A 14 -2.15 -4.13 20.35
N LEU A 15 -0.87 -3.75 20.39
CA LEU A 15 0.24 -4.56 19.86
C LEU A 15 1.04 -5.18 21.00
N ASN A 16 1.41 -6.45 20.83
CA ASN A 16 2.45 -7.09 21.61
C ASN A 16 3.82 -6.65 21.07
N PRO A 17 4.65 -5.93 21.86
CA PRO A 17 5.94 -5.43 21.38
C PRO A 17 6.96 -6.55 21.08
N HIS A 18 6.72 -7.77 21.56
CA HIS A 18 7.61 -8.92 21.37
C HIS A 18 7.14 -9.91 20.31
N LYS A 19 6.01 -9.65 19.63
CA LYS A 19 5.55 -10.47 18.49
C LYS A 19 5.86 -9.74 17.18
N PRO A 20 6.49 -10.38 16.18
CA PRO A 20 6.83 -9.74 14.91
C PRO A 20 5.65 -9.00 14.28
N LEU A 21 5.94 -7.90 13.58
CA LEU A 21 4.93 -7.02 13.02
C LEU A 21 5.10 -6.87 11.50
N ILE A 22 4.01 -7.01 10.76
CA ILE A 22 3.91 -6.65 9.35
C ILE A 22 3.04 -5.41 9.25
N ILE A 23 3.57 -4.37 8.60
CA ILE A 23 2.83 -3.20 8.16
C ILE A 23 2.76 -3.27 6.64
N SER A 24 1.58 -3.52 6.10
CA SER A 24 1.37 -3.70 4.66
C SER A 24 0.54 -2.56 4.08
N ASP A 25 0.90 -2.04 2.91
CA ASP A 25 -0.04 -1.31 2.08
C ASP A 25 -1.17 -2.23 1.60
N ALA A 26 -2.26 -1.61 1.16
CA ALA A 26 -3.40 -2.28 0.54
C ALA A 26 -3.42 -2.11 -0.97
N ASP A 27 -3.29 -0.88 -1.47
CA ASP A 27 -3.51 -0.61 -2.89
C ASP A 27 -2.24 -0.98 -3.68
N GLU A 28 -2.39 -1.71 -4.79
CA GLU A 28 -1.32 -2.38 -5.57
C GLU A 28 -0.52 -3.49 -4.83
N VAL A 29 -0.71 -3.63 -3.52
CA VAL A 29 -0.08 -4.69 -2.71
C VAL A 29 -1.04 -5.83 -2.41
N ILE A 30 -2.27 -5.52 -2.02
CA ILE A 30 -3.34 -6.48 -1.72
C ILE A 30 -4.41 -6.45 -2.80
N PHE A 31 -4.68 -5.27 -3.37
CA PHE A 31 -5.65 -5.07 -4.44
C PHE A 31 -4.97 -4.63 -5.72
N GLU A 32 -5.47 -5.07 -6.86
CA GLU A 32 -4.99 -4.64 -8.19
C GLU A 32 -5.48 -3.22 -8.48
N LEU A 33 -4.77 -2.21 -7.97
CA LEU A 33 -5.19 -0.82 -8.10
C LEU A 33 -4.96 -0.33 -9.53
N PHE A 34 -3.74 -0.46 -10.04
CA PHE A 34 -3.33 0.26 -11.24
C PHE A 34 -4.08 -0.19 -12.48
N THR A 35 -4.23 -1.50 -12.69
CA THR A 35 -4.96 -2.03 -13.86
C THR A 35 -6.39 -1.48 -13.91
N HIS A 36 -7.09 -1.45 -12.78
CA HIS A 36 -8.47 -0.97 -12.71
C HIS A 36 -8.57 0.55 -12.79
N MET A 37 -7.66 1.26 -12.13
CA MET A 37 -7.63 2.72 -12.16
C MET A 37 -7.38 3.23 -13.58
N PHE A 38 -6.43 2.65 -14.31
CA PHE A 38 -6.13 3.08 -15.67
C PHE A 38 -7.22 2.69 -16.68
N ALA A 39 -7.88 1.55 -16.50
CA ALA A 39 -9.07 1.23 -17.29
C ALA A 39 -10.20 2.25 -17.05
N TYR A 40 -10.46 2.60 -15.79
CA TYR A 40 -11.46 3.61 -15.44
C TYR A 40 -11.14 4.99 -16.03
N PHE A 41 -9.87 5.38 -16.02
CA PHE A 41 -9.44 6.63 -16.66
C PHE A 41 -9.74 6.65 -18.15
N ASP A 42 -9.42 5.57 -18.86
CA ASP A 42 -9.67 5.46 -20.30
C ASP A 42 -11.17 5.55 -20.64
N GLU A 43 -12.00 4.84 -19.87
CA GLU A 43 -13.47 4.90 -19.96
C GLU A 43 -14.04 6.31 -19.75
N ASN A 44 -13.35 7.14 -18.95
CA ASN A 44 -13.73 8.53 -18.68
C ASN A 44 -13.04 9.55 -19.60
N GLY A 45 -12.37 9.10 -20.66
CA GLY A 45 -11.77 9.96 -21.67
C GLY A 45 -10.39 10.50 -21.31
N TYR A 46 -9.67 9.82 -20.44
CA TYR A 46 -8.31 10.17 -20.04
C TYR A 46 -7.35 9.02 -20.27
N ARG A 47 -6.17 9.29 -20.82
CA ARG A 47 -5.11 8.29 -20.97
C ARG A 47 -3.97 8.56 -20.00
N PHE A 48 -3.45 7.48 -19.44
CA PHE A 48 -2.15 7.45 -18.81
C PHE A 48 -1.10 7.04 -19.85
N THR A 49 -0.05 7.85 -20.03
CA THR A 49 0.98 7.62 -21.05
C THR A 49 2.19 6.83 -20.54
N GLY A 50 2.22 6.46 -19.25
CA GLY A 50 3.02 5.33 -18.76
C GLY A 50 4.53 5.49 -18.81
N GLN A 51 5.06 6.59 -18.24
CA GLN A 51 6.52 6.74 -18.08
C GLN A 51 7.00 6.58 -16.64
N SER A 52 6.15 6.83 -15.64
CA SER A 52 6.44 6.61 -14.22
C SER A 52 5.15 6.50 -13.39
N LEU A 53 5.21 5.83 -12.24
CA LEU A 53 4.09 5.58 -11.33
C LEU A 53 4.30 6.12 -9.91
N ILE A 54 5.15 7.13 -9.74
CA ILE A 54 5.51 7.62 -8.41
C ILE A 54 4.57 8.76 -7.99
N GLY A 55 3.69 8.54 -7.01
CA GLY A 55 2.92 9.62 -6.37
C GLY A 55 2.18 10.56 -7.35
N PHE A 56 2.46 11.87 -7.27
CA PHE A 56 1.88 12.89 -8.16
C PHE A 56 2.35 12.78 -9.62
N GLU A 57 3.37 11.96 -9.94
CA GLU A 57 3.81 11.75 -11.33
C GLU A 57 2.73 11.05 -12.16
N ILE A 58 1.83 10.29 -11.53
CA ILE A 58 0.67 9.73 -12.25
C ILE A 58 -0.14 10.87 -12.89
N MET A 59 -0.40 11.95 -12.15
CA MET A 59 -1.09 13.13 -12.67
C MET A 59 -0.30 13.77 -13.83
N ASP A 60 1.03 13.84 -13.71
CA ASP A 60 1.87 14.43 -14.76
C ASP A 60 1.85 13.64 -16.08
N HIS A 61 1.49 12.36 -16.02
CA HIS A 61 1.37 11.46 -17.17
C HIS A 61 -0.08 11.22 -17.61
N MET A 62 -1.02 12.02 -17.13
CA MET A 62 -2.44 11.91 -17.44
C MET A 62 -2.91 13.00 -18.41
N PHE A 63 -3.59 12.59 -19.47
CA PHE A 63 -3.99 13.48 -20.56
C PHE A 63 -5.43 13.26 -21.01
N ASN A 64 -6.11 14.31 -21.42
CA ASN A 64 -7.42 14.24 -22.04
C ASN A 64 -7.32 13.63 -23.45
N ASN A 65 -8.12 12.60 -23.73
CA ASN A 65 -8.10 11.86 -25.00
C ASN A 65 -8.54 12.67 -26.22
N GLN A 66 -9.36 13.71 -26.02
CA GLN A 66 -9.86 14.54 -27.11
C GLN A 66 -8.94 15.73 -27.40
N THR A 67 -8.43 16.40 -26.36
CA THR A 67 -7.65 17.63 -26.53
C THR A 67 -6.14 17.40 -26.57
N ASP A 68 -5.66 16.21 -26.20
CA ASP A 68 -4.23 15.89 -26.03
C ASP A 68 -3.56 16.72 -24.92
N GLU A 69 -4.33 17.48 -24.13
CA GLU A 69 -3.82 18.32 -23.05
C GLU A 69 -3.67 17.52 -21.75
N ARG A 70 -2.65 17.87 -20.95
CA ARG A 70 -2.46 17.31 -19.61
C ARG A 70 -3.61 17.73 -18.70
N ILE A 71 -4.08 16.82 -17.86
CA ILE A 71 -5.16 17.14 -16.92
C ILE A 71 -4.68 18.07 -15.80
N GLU A 72 -5.60 18.88 -15.29
CA GLU A 72 -5.37 19.72 -14.11
C GLU A 72 -5.50 18.91 -12.82
N ALA A 73 -4.86 19.37 -11.74
CA ALA A 73 -4.87 18.68 -10.45
C ALA A 73 -6.27 18.47 -9.88
N ASP A 74 -7.16 19.47 -9.99
CA ASP A 74 -8.55 19.36 -9.51
C ASP A 74 -9.33 18.29 -10.27
N ILE A 75 -9.06 18.11 -11.57
CA ILE A 75 -9.65 17.06 -12.40
C ILE A 75 -9.11 15.69 -11.95
N PHE A 76 -7.81 15.57 -11.72
CA PHE A 76 -7.17 14.35 -11.23
C PHE A 76 -7.73 13.91 -9.86
N ILE A 77 -7.83 14.85 -8.92
CA ILE A 77 -8.41 14.58 -7.59
C ILE A 77 -9.86 14.12 -7.74
N LYS A 78 -10.65 14.78 -8.59
CA LYS A 78 -12.05 14.41 -8.83
C LYS A 78 -12.18 13.01 -9.42
N ILE A 79 -11.39 12.66 -10.44
CA ILE A 79 -11.50 11.35 -11.10
C ILE A 79 -11.04 10.22 -10.18
N ILE A 80 -9.96 10.39 -9.41
CA ILE A 80 -9.53 9.40 -8.42
C ILE A 80 -10.58 9.23 -7.32
N THR A 81 -11.14 10.34 -6.82
CA THR A 81 -12.19 10.28 -5.80
C THR A 81 -13.40 9.48 -6.31
N GLN A 82 -13.81 9.71 -7.56
CA GLN A 82 -14.90 8.98 -8.19
C GLN A 82 -14.56 7.50 -8.44
N PHE A 83 -13.33 7.20 -8.85
CA PHE A 83 -12.84 5.83 -8.99
C PHE A 83 -13.00 5.05 -7.68
N PHE A 84 -12.49 5.56 -6.55
CA PHE A 84 -12.66 4.90 -5.25
C PHE A 84 -14.12 4.80 -4.83
N ALA A 85 -14.93 5.82 -5.11
CA ALA A 85 -16.36 5.79 -4.78
C ALA A 85 -17.10 4.64 -5.49
N VAL A 86 -16.82 4.42 -6.78
CA VAL A 86 -17.53 3.46 -7.64
C VAL A 86 -16.90 2.07 -7.61
N HIS A 87 -15.57 1.99 -7.75
CA HIS A 87 -14.85 0.73 -7.98
C HIS A 87 -14.13 0.18 -6.75
N GLY A 88 -13.93 1.00 -5.72
CA GLY A 88 -13.11 0.59 -4.59
C GLY A 88 -13.58 -0.73 -3.97
N ASP A 89 -14.91 -0.97 -3.93
CA ASP A 89 -15.49 -2.14 -3.26
C ASP A 89 -15.30 -3.44 -4.04
N HIS A 90 -14.88 -3.33 -5.30
CA HIS A 90 -14.88 -4.41 -6.27
C HIS A 90 -13.52 -4.57 -6.97
N MET A 91 -12.46 -3.94 -6.44
CA MET A 91 -11.11 -4.18 -6.95
C MET A 91 -10.72 -5.64 -6.72
N PRO A 92 -10.24 -6.34 -7.75
CA PRO A 92 -9.66 -7.66 -7.59
C PRO A 92 -8.49 -7.64 -6.61
N MET A 93 -8.25 -8.79 -6.02
CA MET A 93 -7.13 -9.01 -5.12
C MET A 93 -5.93 -9.49 -5.92
N VAL A 94 -4.74 -9.04 -5.51
CA VAL A 94 -3.48 -9.60 -5.99
C VAL A 94 -3.45 -11.09 -5.62
N GLU A 95 -2.97 -11.92 -6.53
CA GLU A 95 -2.93 -13.37 -6.37
C GLU A 95 -2.23 -13.77 -5.05
N ASN A 96 -2.86 -14.67 -4.31
CA ASN A 96 -2.37 -15.21 -3.03
C ASN A 96 -2.13 -14.19 -1.89
N ALA A 97 -2.51 -12.91 -2.05
CA ALA A 97 -2.26 -11.88 -1.03
C ALA A 97 -2.90 -12.20 0.32
N PHE A 98 -4.21 -12.46 0.32
CA PHE A 98 -4.96 -12.78 1.53
C PHE A 98 -4.57 -14.12 2.13
N GLU A 99 -4.33 -15.15 1.33
CA GLU A 99 -3.87 -16.46 1.83
C GLU A 99 -2.52 -16.35 2.56
N ASN A 100 -1.57 -15.63 1.97
CA ASN A 100 -0.25 -15.44 2.58
C ASN A 100 -0.33 -14.56 3.83
N LEU A 101 -1.11 -13.47 3.82
CA LEU A 101 -1.32 -12.64 5.01
C LEU A 101 -2.00 -13.43 6.14
N MET A 102 -3.00 -14.25 5.83
CA MET A 102 -3.64 -15.11 6.82
C MET A 102 -2.65 -16.11 7.42
N THR A 103 -1.82 -16.76 6.59
CA THR A 103 -0.76 -17.66 7.07
C THR A 103 0.24 -16.92 7.96
N LEU A 104 0.72 -15.75 7.52
CA LEU A 104 1.67 -14.93 8.28
C LEU A 104 1.08 -14.43 9.60
N SER A 105 -0.25 -14.26 9.70
CA SER A 105 -0.92 -13.80 10.92
C SER A 105 -0.80 -14.80 12.09
N GLU A 106 -0.50 -16.07 11.81
CA GLU A 106 -0.25 -17.08 12.83
C GLU A 106 0.98 -16.71 13.68
N THR A 107 2.03 -16.20 13.03
CA THR A 107 3.32 -15.85 13.67
C THR A 107 3.54 -14.36 13.85
N CYS A 108 2.88 -13.51 13.05
CA CYS A 108 3.01 -12.06 13.06
C CYS A 108 1.74 -11.36 13.52
N GLN A 109 1.87 -10.10 13.93
CA GLN A 109 0.77 -9.14 13.95
C GLN A 109 0.74 -8.44 12.61
N ILE A 110 -0.45 -8.08 12.11
CA ILE A 110 -0.59 -7.45 10.80
C ILE A 110 -1.40 -6.18 10.94
N ILE A 111 -0.87 -5.10 10.41
CA ILE A 111 -1.56 -3.81 10.25
C ILE A 111 -1.58 -3.49 8.76
N ILE A 112 -2.74 -3.07 8.28
CA ILE A 112 -2.86 -2.49 6.95
C ILE A 112 -2.72 -0.97 7.07
N LEU A 113 -1.76 -0.37 6.38
CA LEU A 113 -1.51 1.08 6.38
C LEU A 113 -1.68 1.60 4.95
N THR A 114 -2.83 2.20 4.65
CA THR A 114 -3.24 2.61 3.29
C THR A 114 -3.39 4.13 3.19
N ASN A 115 -3.05 4.70 2.03
CA ASN A 115 -3.37 6.09 1.70
C ASN A 115 -4.75 6.27 1.05
N ALA A 116 -5.59 5.23 1.04
CA ALA A 116 -6.98 5.36 0.63
C ALA A 116 -7.71 6.40 1.52
N PRO A 117 -8.69 7.14 0.96
CA PRO A 117 -9.40 8.18 1.70
C PRO A 117 -9.99 7.67 3.03
N HIS A 118 -9.96 8.47 4.08
CA HIS A 118 -10.46 8.09 5.41
C HIS A 118 -11.91 7.56 5.40
N ASP A 119 -12.81 8.18 4.63
CA ASP A 119 -14.20 7.75 4.49
C ASP A 119 -14.34 6.38 3.82
N TYR A 120 -13.32 5.97 3.06
CA TYR A 120 -13.24 4.69 2.38
C TYR A 120 -12.82 3.54 3.31
N ARG A 121 -12.14 3.85 4.42
CA ARG A 121 -11.62 2.86 5.38
C ARG A 121 -12.67 1.86 5.85
N LYS A 122 -13.85 2.34 6.26
CA LYS A 122 -14.92 1.47 6.78
C LYS A 122 -15.45 0.49 5.73
N ARG A 123 -15.55 0.93 4.48
CA ARG A 123 -15.94 0.04 3.37
C ARG A 123 -14.90 -1.06 3.18
N ARG A 124 -13.61 -0.69 3.24
CA ARG A 124 -12.50 -1.64 3.18
C ARG A 124 -12.56 -2.68 4.31
N GLU A 125 -12.87 -2.26 5.54
CA GLU A 125 -13.04 -3.19 6.65
C GLU A 125 -14.13 -4.24 6.37
N GLU A 126 -15.26 -3.84 5.78
CA GLU A 126 -16.33 -4.79 5.43
C GLU A 126 -15.90 -5.77 4.31
N ILE A 127 -15.12 -5.31 3.33
CA ILE A 127 -14.54 -6.21 2.30
C ILE A 127 -13.62 -7.24 2.95
N TYR A 128 -12.75 -6.82 3.88
CA TYR A 128 -11.83 -7.71 4.59
C TYR A 128 -12.60 -8.72 5.44
N LYS A 129 -13.62 -8.26 6.18
CA LYS A 129 -14.50 -9.15 6.95
C LYS A 129 -15.22 -10.17 6.07
N GLY A 130 -15.65 -9.76 4.87
CA GLY A 130 -16.25 -10.67 3.89
C GLY A 130 -15.33 -11.81 3.47
N HIS A 131 -14.01 -11.62 3.59
CA HIS A 131 -12.98 -12.64 3.34
C HIS A 131 -12.45 -13.29 4.63
N GLY A 132 -13.09 -13.04 5.79
CA GLY A 132 -12.68 -13.59 7.09
C GLY A 132 -11.46 -12.91 7.70
N ILE A 133 -11.09 -11.72 7.22
CA ILE A 133 -9.91 -10.98 7.65
C ILE A 133 -10.29 -9.86 8.61
N HIS A 134 -9.52 -9.73 9.69
CA HIS A 134 -9.80 -8.80 10.79
C HIS A 134 -8.58 -7.94 11.17
N PHE A 135 -7.63 -7.76 10.27
CA PHE A 135 -6.46 -6.92 10.52
C PHE A 135 -6.90 -5.45 10.71
N PRO A 136 -6.33 -4.71 11.69
CA PRO A 136 -6.53 -3.28 11.80
C PRO A 136 -6.16 -2.55 10.51
N ILE A 137 -7.05 -1.68 10.04
CA ILE A 137 -6.82 -0.85 8.85
C ILE A 137 -6.64 0.60 9.30
N ILE A 138 -5.46 1.14 9.05
CA ILE A 138 -5.07 2.52 9.33
C ILE A 138 -5.04 3.26 8.00
N SER A 139 -5.97 4.19 7.81
CA SER A 139 -5.92 5.15 6.72
C SER A 139 -4.95 6.29 7.07
N ASN A 140 -4.09 6.67 6.14
CA ASN A 140 -3.03 7.67 6.25
C ASN A 140 -3.16 8.70 5.11
N ILE A 141 -2.48 9.85 5.25
CA ILE A 141 -2.35 10.86 4.18
C ILE A 141 -0.88 11.11 3.91
N GLY A 142 -0.49 11.00 2.63
CA GLY A 142 0.87 11.30 2.17
C GLY A 142 1.88 10.27 2.65
N ASN A 143 3.10 10.72 2.94
CA ASN A 143 4.19 9.83 3.33
C ASN A 143 3.87 9.07 4.64
N LYS A 144 4.15 7.76 4.66
CA LYS A 144 3.81 6.85 5.77
C LYS A 144 4.78 6.88 6.95
N LEU A 145 5.95 7.52 6.84
CA LEU A 145 7.01 7.51 7.85
C LEU A 145 6.51 7.92 9.23
N ALA A 146 5.68 8.96 9.32
CA ALA A 146 5.20 9.44 10.60
C ALA A 146 4.22 8.46 11.27
N ALA A 147 3.39 7.78 10.47
CA ALA A 147 2.50 6.74 10.97
C ALA A 147 3.29 5.49 11.40
N VAL A 148 4.24 5.04 10.57
CA VAL A 148 5.10 3.89 10.89
C VAL A 148 5.88 4.13 12.19
N ASN A 149 6.54 5.28 12.34
CA ASN A 149 7.26 5.64 13.58
C ASN A 149 6.37 5.58 14.82
N GLU A 150 5.12 6.06 14.72
CA GLU A 150 4.19 6.03 15.86
C GLU A 150 3.76 4.59 16.18
N ILE A 151 3.45 3.78 15.16
CA ILE A 151 3.04 2.37 15.30
C ILE A 151 4.14 1.54 16.00
N ILE A 152 5.40 1.74 15.60
CA ILE A 152 6.51 0.90 16.06
C ILE A 152 7.22 1.43 17.30
N LYS A 153 6.78 2.56 17.86
CA LYS A 153 7.51 3.35 18.86
C LYS A 153 8.10 2.53 20.02
N ASP A 154 7.34 1.55 20.52
CA ASP A 154 7.73 0.68 21.64
C ASP A 154 7.91 -0.80 21.21
N HIS A 155 7.96 -1.06 19.89
CA HIS A 155 8.06 -2.40 19.32
C HIS A 155 9.52 -2.90 19.35
N GLN A 156 9.71 -4.19 19.63
CA GLN A 156 11.04 -4.78 19.84
C GLN A 156 11.32 -5.99 18.93
N ALA A 157 10.28 -6.68 18.48
CA ALA A 157 10.40 -7.79 17.55
C ALA A 157 10.68 -7.29 16.12
N PRO A 158 11.08 -8.19 15.19
CA PRO A 158 11.27 -7.84 13.79
C PRO A 158 10.03 -7.18 13.17
N ILE A 159 10.27 -6.15 12.36
CA ILE A 159 9.23 -5.39 11.66
C ILE A 159 9.46 -5.51 10.16
N PHE A 160 8.39 -5.78 9.42
CA PHE A 160 8.37 -5.85 7.97
C PHE A 160 7.44 -4.77 7.42
N PHE A 161 7.93 -3.99 6.46
CA PHE A 161 7.16 -2.97 5.78
C PHE A 161 7.01 -3.35 4.31
N ILE A 162 5.77 -3.55 3.85
CA ILE A 162 5.44 -3.97 2.49
C ILE A 162 4.67 -2.83 1.82
N ASP A 163 5.20 -2.30 0.71
CA ASP A 163 4.63 -1.14 0.03
C ASP A 163 5.06 -1.14 -1.45
N ASP A 164 4.26 -0.54 -2.32
CA ASP A 164 4.54 -0.41 -3.76
C ASP A 164 5.32 0.86 -4.10
N SER A 165 5.31 1.87 -3.22
CA SER A 165 5.86 3.19 -3.50
C SER A 165 7.36 3.31 -3.17
N PRO A 166 8.21 3.70 -4.14
CA PRO A 166 9.60 4.05 -3.88
C PRO A 166 9.79 5.14 -2.82
N GLU A 167 8.94 6.17 -2.81
CA GLU A 167 9.06 7.30 -1.89
C GLU A 167 8.86 6.87 -0.43
N HIS A 168 7.94 5.93 -0.19
CA HIS A 168 7.74 5.37 1.13
C HIS A 168 8.97 4.57 1.57
N HIS A 169 9.49 3.69 0.70
CA HIS A 169 10.69 2.91 1.03
C HIS A 169 11.92 3.79 1.30
N ILE A 170 12.20 4.77 0.44
CA ILE A 170 13.32 5.71 0.64
C ILE A 170 13.19 6.39 2.01
N SER A 171 12.00 6.91 2.32
CA SER A 171 11.76 7.60 3.58
C SER A 171 11.90 6.69 4.81
N ILE A 172 11.42 5.44 4.74
CA ILE A 172 11.54 4.47 5.83
C ILE A 172 13.00 4.03 6.00
N ILE A 173 13.71 3.70 4.93
CA ILE A 173 15.11 3.25 4.98
C ILE A 173 16.01 4.32 5.59
N GLU A 174 15.85 5.59 5.19
CA GLU A 174 16.67 6.71 5.68
C GLU A 174 16.47 6.99 7.18
N ASN A 175 15.31 6.64 7.74
CA ASN A 175 14.92 7.05 9.09
C ASN A 175 14.74 5.89 10.08
N ILE A 176 14.52 4.66 9.59
CA ILE A 176 14.18 3.48 10.40
C ILE A 176 14.99 2.25 9.92
N PRO A 177 16.31 2.22 10.16
CA PRO A 177 17.21 1.23 9.54
C PRO A 177 17.01 -0.22 10.02
N HIS A 178 16.17 -0.45 11.03
CA HIS A 178 15.89 -1.77 11.59
C HIS A 178 14.61 -2.43 11.03
N ILE A 179 13.91 -1.77 10.10
CA ILE A 179 12.76 -2.34 9.40
C ILE A 179 13.22 -3.10 8.15
N HIS A 180 12.70 -4.31 7.98
CA HIS A 180 12.83 -5.06 6.73
C HIS A 180 11.85 -4.49 5.69
N CYS A 181 12.37 -3.66 4.79
CA CYS A 181 11.61 -3.07 3.69
C CYS A 181 11.48 -4.05 2.52
N ILE A 182 10.23 -4.33 2.12
CA ILE A 182 9.85 -5.24 1.04
C ILE A 182 9.10 -4.42 -0.02
N HIS A 183 9.73 -4.23 -1.18
CA HIS A 183 9.11 -3.54 -2.31
C HIS A 183 8.25 -4.52 -3.11
N PHE A 184 6.93 -4.30 -3.10
CA PHE A 184 5.99 -5.22 -3.73
C PHE A 184 5.08 -4.48 -4.71
N ILE A 185 4.98 -5.00 -5.93
CA ILE A 185 4.04 -4.51 -6.95
C ILE A 185 3.41 -5.74 -7.60
N GLY A 186 2.10 -5.95 -7.39
CA GLY A 186 1.41 -7.15 -7.88
C GLY A 186 1.41 -7.27 -9.39
N ASP A 187 1.23 -6.16 -10.10
CA ASP A 187 1.21 -6.16 -11.55
C ASP A 187 2.62 -6.00 -12.17
N GLN A 188 3.08 -7.04 -12.87
CA GLN A 188 4.39 -7.05 -13.53
C GLN A 188 4.58 -5.99 -14.62
N LYS A 189 3.49 -5.51 -15.24
CA LYS A 189 3.56 -4.42 -16.23
C LYS A 189 3.92 -3.12 -15.51
N TYR A 190 3.31 -2.85 -14.37
CA TYR A 190 3.54 -1.64 -13.59
C TYR A 190 4.83 -1.70 -12.78
N ALA A 191 5.24 -2.90 -12.33
CA ALA A 191 6.53 -3.10 -11.68
C ALA A 191 7.74 -2.63 -12.53
N LYS A 192 7.60 -2.62 -13.87
CA LYS A 192 8.63 -2.13 -14.81
C LYS A 192 8.67 -0.62 -14.95
N LEU A 193 7.61 0.08 -14.54
CA LEU A 193 7.49 1.54 -14.60
C LEU A 193 7.92 2.21 -13.29
N VAL A 194 8.16 1.41 -12.25
CA VAL A 194 8.59 1.90 -10.94
C VAL A 194 10.09 1.72 -10.81
N SER A 195 10.78 2.81 -10.47
CA SER A 195 12.22 2.82 -10.23
C SER A 195 12.62 1.80 -9.15
N ASP A 196 13.81 1.21 -9.32
CA ASP A 196 14.43 0.45 -8.24
C ASP A 196 14.74 1.37 -7.06
N VAL A 197 14.60 0.83 -5.85
CA VAL A 197 14.93 1.51 -4.61
C VAL A 197 16.17 0.86 -4.02
N ASP A 198 17.22 1.64 -3.81
CA ASP A 198 18.43 1.14 -3.16
C ASP A 198 18.12 0.72 -1.72
N ASN A 199 18.76 -0.36 -1.28
CA ASN A 199 18.71 -0.86 0.10
C ASN A 199 17.34 -1.39 0.58
N VAL A 200 16.38 -1.66 -0.31
CA VAL A 200 15.27 -2.56 0.03
C VAL A 200 15.82 -3.95 0.32
N HIS A 201 15.25 -4.63 1.30
CA HIS A 201 15.74 -5.96 1.71
C HIS A 201 15.21 -7.06 0.78
N PHE A 202 14.06 -6.80 0.15
CA PHE A 202 13.44 -7.73 -0.78
C PHE A 202 12.58 -6.96 -1.80
N LYS A 203 12.52 -7.47 -3.04
CA LYS A 203 11.62 -6.97 -4.09
C LYS A 203 10.95 -8.15 -4.77
N SER A 204 9.63 -8.14 -4.89
CA SER A 204 8.89 -9.18 -5.61
C SER A 204 7.56 -8.66 -6.17
N SER A 205 6.95 -9.48 -7.02
CA SER A 205 5.56 -9.33 -7.51
C SER A 205 4.69 -10.56 -7.14
N ASP A 206 5.24 -11.49 -6.35
CA ASP A 206 4.56 -12.71 -5.90
C ASP A 206 4.52 -12.75 -4.36
N TRP A 207 3.32 -12.90 -3.80
CA TRP A 207 3.13 -13.00 -2.35
C TRP A 207 3.75 -14.25 -1.73
N ASN A 208 3.90 -15.33 -2.49
CA ASN A 208 4.57 -16.54 -2.02
C ASN A 208 6.05 -16.28 -1.72
N ASP A 209 6.71 -15.48 -2.56
CA ASP A 209 8.08 -15.03 -2.35
C ASP A 209 8.19 -14.13 -1.11
N VAL A 210 7.25 -13.20 -0.95
CA VAL A 210 7.19 -12.30 0.21
C VAL A 210 7.05 -13.10 1.51
N ARG A 211 6.12 -14.06 1.56
CA ARG A 211 5.97 -14.94 2.73
C ARG A 211 7.26 -15.72 3.00
N ALA A 212 7.84 -16.35 1.97
CA ALA A 212 9.06 -17.13 2.12
C ALA A 212 10.23 -16.28 2.66
N PHE A 213 10.36 -15.04 2.19
CA PHE A 213 11.32 -14.08 2.70
C PHE A 213 11.09 -13.76 4.18
N ILE A 214 9.85 -13.39 4.56
CA ILE A 214 9.50 -13.06 5.95
C ILE A 214 9.78 -14.25 6.87
N GLU A 215 9.30 -15.45 6.53
CA GLU A 215 9.55 -16.66 7.31
C GLU A 215 11.04 -16.98 7.46
N ALA A 216 11.85 -16.72 6.44
CA ALA A 216 13.30 -16.91 6.52
C ALA A 216 13.94 -15.93 7.52
N GLN A 217 13.53 -14.65 7.51
CA GLN A 217 14.02 -13.66 8.48
C GLN A 217 13.61 -14.01 9.92
N LEU A 218 12.39 -14.51 10.12
CA LEU A 218 11.91 -14.92 11.44
C LEU A 218 12.65 -16.13 12.02
N ARG A 219 13.29 -16.96 11.19
CA ARG A 219 14.08 -18.12 11.67
C ARG A 219 15.47 -17.74 12.18
N VAL A 220 15.99 -16.58 11.79
CA VAL A 220 17.33 -16.10 12.14
C VAL A 220 17.32 -14.98 13.19
N SER A 221 16.14 -14.54 13.61
CA SER A 221 15.89 -13.52 14.63
C SER A 221 15.77 -14.15 16.02
#